data_AF-A0A932LGI8-F1
#
_entry.id   AF-A0A932LGI8-F1
#
_cell.length_a   1.000
_cell.length_b   1.000
_cell.length_c   1.000
_cell.angle_alpha   90.00
_cell.angle_beta   90.00
_cell.angle_gamma   90.00
#
_symmetry.space_group_name_H-M   'P 1'
#
loop_
_entity.id
_entity.type
_entity.pdbx_description
1 polymer ?
#
loop_
_entity_poly.entity_id
_entity_poly.type
_entity_poly.pdbx_seq_one_letter_code
_entity_poly.pdbx_strand_id
1 'polypeptide(L)'
;MIPTELWLSSVLVSVAASAVETGTIAGNFEKIAAGWTVTSVVAVDRATLKRFDGRVEAGKFRIDGLPLGVPLDVIIDFKASQPASPQTPQSTSPASYRLEGVNMKVPRSDYEEEQPLSPEDIKTIKGKVLGLNQFEDVVQILAIHGNIQHAAILVNKLRTKPFYESKPGEVIWRPELWHFERPEDTWVKVQDELFVILYRERIGKSDYDKKSVTFDPVLGGIQLTAESSKVDLGAIGQPEAKPGVYYRGVGTRLDRTEKPGKRPDAADLCYSRIRPHGVGTRNRCIESRARSRFVTDTV
;
A
#
# COMPACT_ATOMS: atom_id res chain seq x y z
N MET A 1 -80.84 -2.19 -25.90
CA MET A 1 -79.59 -2.92 -25.58
C MET A 1 -78.48 -2.28 -26.39
N ILE A 2 -77.62 -1.50 -25.76
CA ILE A 2 -76.45 -0.85 -26.35
C ILE A 2 -75.31 -1.13 -25.36
N PRO A 3 -74.24 -1.85 -25.73
CA PRO A 3 -73.10 -2.01 -24.84
C PRO A 3 -72.13 -0.84 -25.04
N THR A 4 -71.81 -0.22 -23.90
CA THR A 4 -70.87 0.89 -23.74
C THR A 4 -69.43 0.36 -23.81
N GLU A 5 -68.64 0.81 -24.79
CA GLU A 5 -67.21 0.53 -24.83
C GLU A 5 -66.46 1.44 -23.85
N LEU A 6 -65.81 0.84 -22.85
CA LEU A 6 -64.87 1.50 -21.95
C LEU A 6 -63.46 1.40 -22.55
N TRP A 7 -62.95 2.54 -23.04
CA TRP A 7 -61.55 2.69 -23.42
C TRP A 7 -60.67 2.76 -22.17
N LEU A 8 -59.79 1.78 -22.00
CA LEU A 8 -58.71 1.80 -21.02
C LEU A 8 -57.55 2.65 -21.57
N SER A 9 -57.41 3.88 -21.07
CA SER A 9 -56.20 4.67 -21.29
C SER A 9 -55.05 4.12 -20.45
N SER A 10 -54.11 3.43 -21.09
CA SER A 10 -52.83 3.06 -20.50
C SER A 10 -51.99 4.31 -20.26
N VAL A 11 -51.87 4.73 -19.00
CA VAL A 11 -50.90 5.74 -18.57
C VAL A 11 -49.53 5.06 -18.50
N LEU A 12 -48.67 5.35 -19.49
CA LEU A 12 -47.25 5.01 -19.42
C LEU A 12 -46.56 5.95 -18.43
N VAL A 13 -46.32 5.47 -17.21
CA VAL A 13 -45.40 6.13 -16.28
C VAL A 13 -43.98 5.93 -16.79
N SER A 14 -43.42 6.94 -17.46
CA SER A 14 -41.99 7.00 -17.72
C SER A 14 -41.26 7.20 -16.40
N VAL A 15 -40.64 6.15 -15.87
CA VAL A 15 -39.66 6.27 -14.79
C VAL A 15 -38.41 6.88 -15.41
N ALA A 16 -38.23 8.19 -15.25
CA ALA A 16 -36.98 8.84 -15.59
C ALA A 16 -35.88 8.27 -14.69
N ALA A 17 -34.95 7.51 -15.27
CA ALA A 17 -33.74 7.11 -14.58
C ALA A 17 -32.94 8.38 -14.25
N SER A 18 -32.87 8.75 -12.97
CA SER A 18 -31.93 9.77 -12.52
C SER A 18 -30.54 9.35 -12.97
N ALA A 19 -29.92 10.15 -13.84
CA ALA A 19 -28.54 9.96 -14.23
C ALA A 19 -27.70 9.95 -12.95
N VAL A 20 -27.09 8.81 -12.63
CA VAL A 20 -26.19 8.70 -11.49
C VAL A 20 -25.07 9.72 -11.72
N GLU A 21 -24.94 10.70 -10.83
CA GLU A 21 -23.85 11.65 -10.89
C GLU A 21 -22.53 10.87 -10.77
N THR A 22 -21.67 11.04 -11.77
CA THR A 22 -20.37 10.37 -11.85
C THR A 22 -19.29 11.39 -12.02
N GLY A 23 -18.09 11.04 -11.57
CA GLY A 23 -16.92 11.88 -11.68
C GLY A 23 -15.98 11.48 -12.82
N THR A 24 -14.98 12.34 -13.02
CA THR A 24 -13.88 12.16 -13.97
C THR A 24 -12.55 12.44 -13.28
N ILE A 25 -11.56 11.59 -13.54
CA ILE A 25 -10.14 11.89 -13.27
C ILE A 25 -9.42 12.06 -14.62
N ALA A 26 -8.63 13.11 -14.76
CA ALA A 26 -7.83 13.38 -15.96
C ALA A 26 -6.39 13.76 -15.59
N GLY A 27 -5.53 13.79 -16.60
CA GLY A 27 -4.17 14.29 -16.46
C GLY A 27 -3.42 14.25 -17.79
N ASN A 28 -2.19 14.70 -17.77
CA ASN A 28 -1.28 14.61 -18.90
C ASN A 28 -0.01 13.86 -18.50
N PHE A 29 0.63 13.21 -19.46
CA PHE A 29 1.96 12.67 -19.23
C PHE A 29 2.98 13.80 -19.39
N GLU A 30 4.03 13.78 -18.58
CA GLU A 30 5.26 14.52 -18.91
C GLU A 30 5.85 13.97 -20.22
N LYS A 31 6.94 14.58 -20.71
CA LYS A 31 7.64 14.07 -21.89
C LYS A 31 8.13 12.63 -21.63
N ILE A 32 7.37 11.66 -22.11
CA ILE A 32 7.71 10.23 -22.04
C ILE A 32 9.01 10.00 -22.81
N ALA A 33 9.95 9.28 -22.20
CA ALA A 33 11.23 8.99 -22.84
C ALA A 33 11.05 8.17 -24.13
N ALA A 34 11.96 8.33 -25.08
CA ALA A 34 11.91 7.56 -26.32
C ALA A 34 11.95 6.04 -26.03
N GLY A 35 11.06 5.29 -26.70
CA GLY A 35 10.93 3.84 -26.50
C GLY A 35 10.00 3.42 -25.36
N TRP A 36 9.39 4.37 -24.64
CA TRP A 36 8.35 4.11 -23.65
C TRP A 36 6.97 4.39 -24.22
N THR A 37 6.01 3.52 -23.86
CA THR A 37 4.61 3.65 -24.27
C THR A 37 3.71 3.37 -23.08
N VAL A 38 2.74 4.24 -22.82
CA VAL A 38 1.65 3.98 -21.87
C VAL A 38 0.73 2.93 -22.49
N THR A 39 0.51 1.84 -21.78
CA THR A 39 -0.35 0.72 -22.25
C THR A 39 -1.72 0.70 -21.62
N SER A 40 -1.88 1.26 -20.42
CA SER A 40 -3.18 1.34 -19.74
C SER A 40 -3.17 2.46 -18.70
N VAL A 41 -4.37 2.97 -18.43
CA VAL A 41 -4.67 3.83 -17.28
C VAL A 41 -5.96 3.30 -16.67
N VAL A 42 -5.98 3.06 -15.37
CA VAL A 42 -7.13 2.47 -14.67
C VAL A 42 -7.30 3.12 -13.31
N ALA A 43 -8.52 3.47 -12.92
CA ALA A 43 -8.83 3.79 -11.52
C ALA A 43 -9.33 2.53 -10.82
N VAL A 44 -8.93 2.35 -9.56
CA VAL A 44 -9.28 1.19 -8.74
C VAL A 44 -9.86 1.64 -7.42
N ASP A 45 -11.05 1.14 -7.09
CA ASP A 45 -11.56 1.14 -5.72
C ASP A 45 -10.94 -0.03 -4.97
N ARG A 46 -10.12 0.24 -3.95
CA ARG A 46 -9.42 -0.81 -3.19
C ARG A 46 -10.33 -1.62 -2.27
N ALA A 47 -11.47 -1.06 -1.85
CA ALA A 47 -12.40 -1.75 -0.97
C ALA A 47 -13.17 -2.83 -1.75
N THR A 48 -13.58 -2.53 -2.99
CA THR A 48 -14.35 -3.46 -3.82
C THR A 48 -13.53 -4.16 -4.91
N LEU A 49 -12.29 -3.72 -5.12
CA LEU A 49 -11.41 -4.10 -6.24
C LEU A 49 -11.99 -3.79 -7.63
N LYS A 50 -13.05 -2.97 -7.70
CA LYS A 50 -13.64 -2.57 -8.98
C LYS A 50 -12.68 -1.67 -9.75
N ARG A 51 -12.56 -1.93 -11.05
CA ARG A 51 -11.67 -1.24 -11.98
C ARG A 51 -12.49 -0.39 -12.96
N PHE A 52 -11.97 0.78 -13.29
CA PHE A 52 -12.54 1.71 -14.26
C PHE A 52 -11.48 2.07 -15.29
N ASP A 53 -11.65 1.59 -16.51
CA ASP A 53 -10.67 1.78 -17.57
C ASP A 53 -10.69 3.23 -18.08
N GLY A 54 -9.49 3.79 -18.20
CA GLY A 54 -9.25 5.10 -18.80
C GLY A 54 -8.91 5.00 -20.28
N ARG A 55 -8.97 6.15 -20.94
CA ARG A 55 -8.50 6.35 -22.32
C ARG A 55 -7.24 7.20 -22.31
N VAL A 56 -6.36 6.94 -23.28
CA VAL A 56 -5.11 7.69 -23.50
C VAL A 56 -5.12 8.25 -24.91
N GLU A 57 -5.05 9.57 -25.04
CA GLU A 57 -5.10 10.28 -26.31
C GLU A 57 -4.12 11.46 -26.30
N ALA A 58 -3.25 11.53 -27.32
CA ALA A 58 -2.32 12.65 -27.53
C ALA A 58 -1.50 13.05 -26.28
N GLY A 59 -0.99 12.07 -25.52
CA GLY A 59 -0.21 12.30 -24.30
C GLY A 59 -1.03 12.74 -23.08
N LYS A 60 -2.35 12.62 -23.14
CA LYS A 60 -3.28 12.86 -22.03
C LYS A 60 -4.03 11.58 -21.68
N PHE A 61 -4.55 11.51 -20.47
CA PHE A 61 -5.46 10.44 -20.08
C PHE A 61 -6.72 10.98 -19.42
N ARG A 62 -7.77 10.16 -19.45
CA ARG A 62 -9.05 10.46 -18.84
C ARG A 62 -9.76 9.19 -18.42
N ILE A 63 -10.36 9.19 -17.24
CA ILE A 63 -11.16 8.11 -16.68
C ILE A 63 -12.53 8.70 -16.31
N ASP A 64 -13.59 8.21 -16.92
CA ASP A 64 -14.95 8.73 -16.77
C ASP A 64 -15.85 7.72 -16.04
N GLY A 65 -17.03 8.16 -15.59
CA GLY A 65 -18.02 7.26 -14.98
C GLY A 65 -17.63 6.79 -13.58
N LEU A 66 -16.82 7.58 -12.87
CA LEU A 66 -16.29 7.21 -11.56
C LEU A 66 -17.33 7.45 -10.46
N PRO A 67 -17.40 6.57 -9.44
CA PRO A 67 -18.28 6.80 -8.29
C PRO A 67 -17.82 8.02 -7.49
N LEU A 68 -18.79 8.79 -6.99
CA LEU A 68 -18.53 9.86 -6.03
C LEU A 68 -18.42 9.28 -4.61
N GLY A 69 -17.70 9.97 -3.73
CA GLY A 69 -17.53 9.61 -2.32
C GLY A 69 -16.63 8.40 -2.05
N VAL A 70 -16.10 7.74 -3.09
CA VAL A 70 -15.19 6.59 -2.95
C VAL A 70 -13.75 7.02 -3.22
N PRO A 71 -12.78 6.68 -2.35
CA PRO A 71 -11.37 6.90 -2.64
C PRO A 71 -10.89 5.93 -3.72
N LEU A 72 -10.26 6.48 -4.76
CA LEU A 72 -9.74 5.73 -5.90
C LEU A 72 -8.23 5.88 -6.02
N ASP A 73 -7.55 4.80 -6.38
CA ASP A 73 -6.15 4.83 -6.79
C ASP A 73 -6.03 4.69 -8.30
N VAL A 74 -5.21 5.52 -8.93
CA VAL A 74 -4.92 5.45 -10.36
C VAL A 74 -3.69 4.59 -10.61
N ILE A 75 -3.80 3.62 -11.51
CA ILE A 75 -2.74 2.73 -11.98
C ILE A 75 -2.46 3.05 -13.44
N ILE A 76 -1.19 3.22 -13.77
CA ILE A 76 -0.71 3.49 -15.12
C ILE A 76 0.36 2.45 -15.45
N ASP A 77 0.10 1.63 -16.47
CA ASP A 77 1.08 0.66 -16.96
C ASP A 77 1.81 1.20 -18.18
N PHE A 78 3.12 0.95 -18.22
CA PHE A 78 4.02 1.32 -19.28
C PHE A 78 4.73 0.08 -19.83
N LYS A 79 5.12 0.14 -21.09
CA LYS A 79 6.11 -0.77 -21.69
C LYS A 79 7.30 0.03 -22.20
N ALA A 80 8.50 -0.50 -22.00
CA ALA A 80 9.71 0.02 -22.63
C ALA A 80 10.24 -0.99 -23.66
N SER A 81 10.64 -0.48 -24.83
CA SER A 81 11.22 -1.28 -25.92
C SER A 81 12.64 -1.78 -25.62
N GLN A 82 13.32 -1.16 -24.65
CA GLN A 82 14.62 -1.59 -24.14
C GLN A 82 14.59 -1.55 -22.60
N PRO A 83 15.21 -2.53 -21.92
CA PRO A 83 15.40 -2.44 -20.47
C PRO A 83 16.34 -1.27 -20.16
N ALA A 84 16.02 -0.43 -19.16
CA ALA A 84 16.82 0.76 -18.89
C ALA A 84 18.15 0.48 -18.16
N SER A 85 18.43 -0.80 -17.83
CA SER A 85 19.68 -1.20 -17.18
C SER A 85 20.54 -2.07 -18.10
N PRO A 86 21.77 -1.65 -18.43
CA PRO A 86 22.71 -2.42 -19.27
C PRO A 86 23.24 -3.69 -18.59
N GLN A 87 22.92 -3.91 -17.30
CA GLN A 87 23.40 -5.05 -16.50
C GLN A 87 22.38 -6.21 -16.42
N THR A 88 21.19 -6.07 -17.03
CA THR A 88 20.20 -7.15 -17.06
C THR A 88 20.42 -7.98 -18.32
N PRO A 89 20.61 -9.30 -18.25
CA PRO A 89 20.79 -10.14 -19.44
C PRO A 89 19.62 -9.91 -20.40
N GLN A 90 19.95 -9.76 -21.69
CA GLN A 90 19.02 -9.45 -22.79
C GLN A 90 17.73 -10.28 -22.68
N SER A 91 16.69 -9.67 -22.11
CA SER A 91 15.35 -10.22 -22.18
C SER A 91 14.75 -9.77 -23.51
N THR A 92 14.28 -10.73 -24.30
CA THR A 92 13.62 -10.49 -25.60
C THR A 92 12.19 -9.98 -25.47
N SER A 93 11.66 -9.89 -24.24
CA SER A 93 10.32 -9.38 -23.97
C SER A 93 10.38 -7.94 -23.46
N PRO A 94 9.46 -7.04 -23.89
CA PRO A 94 9.42 -5.67 -23.40
C PRO A 94 9.18 -5.67 -21.88
N ALA A 95 9.97 -4.88 -21.17
CA ALA A 95 9.81 -4.73 -19.72
C ALA A 95 8.52 -3.95 -19.42
N SER A 96 7.73 -4.48 -18.48
CA SER A 96 6.50 -3.84 -17.98
C SER A 96 6.83 -3.04 -16.73
N TYR A 97 6.39 -1.79 -16.70
CA TYR A 97 6.58 -0.89 -15.56
C TYR A 97 5.23 -0.37 -15.11
N ARG A 98 4.99 -0.41 -13.80
CA ARG A 98 3.76 0.08 -13.19
C ARG A 98 4.06 1.30 -12.35
N LEU A 99 3.20 2.29 -12.53
CA LEU A 99 3.06 3.42 -11.66
C LEU A 99 1.69 3.34 -11.00
N GLU A 100 1.63 3.40 -9.67
CA GLU A 100 0.41 3.07 -8.94
C GLU A 100 0.14 4.00 -7.76
N GLY A 101 -1.09 4.47 -7.69
CA GLY A 101 -1.62 5.24 -6.56
C GLY A 101 -1.56 4.47 -5.25
N VAL A 102 -1.13 5.17 -4.20
CA VAL A 102 -1.24 4.72 -2.82
C VAL A 102 -1.73 5.87 -1.94
N ASN A 103 -2.83 5.67 -1.21
CA ASN A 103 -3.34 6.71 -0.33
C ASN A 103 -2.47 6.84 0.94
N MET A 104 -1.54 7.80 0.96
CA MET A 104 -0.70 8.07 2.15
C MET A 104 -1.31 9.11 3.10
N LYS A 105 -2.55 9.56 2.85
CA LYS A 105 -3.20 10.57 3.69
C LYS A 105 -3.50 9.98 5.07
N VAL A 106 -3.32 10.79 6.10
CA VAL A 106 -3.70 10.48 7.48
C VAL A 106 -4.77 11.45 7.97
N PRO A 107 -5.56 11.07 8.99
CA PRO A 107 -6.45 12.02 9.66
C PRO A 107 -5.69 13.22 10.22
N ARG A 108 -6.41 14.34 10.37
CA ARG A 108 -5.89 15.53 11.06
C ARG A 108 -5.66 15.20 12.54
N SER A 109 -4.62 15.80 13.11
CA SER A 109 -4.35 15.74 14.54
C SER A 109 -5.46 16.41 15.36
N ASP A 110 -5.74 15.87 16.54
CA ASP A 110 -6.60 16.45 17.58
C ASP A 110 -5.88 17.56 18.37
N TYR A 111 -4.57 17.71 18.19
CA TYR A 111 -3.80 18.80 18.78
C TYR A 111 -4.16 20.14 18.11
N GLU A 112 -4.06 21.23 18.88
CA GLU A 112 -4.37 22.59 18.39
C GLU A 112 -3.53 22.97 17.17
N GLU A 113 -2.25 22.59 17.18
CA GLU A 113 -1.30 22.82 16.10
C GLU A 113 -0.91 21.50 15.43
N GLU A 114 -1.09 21.45 14.11
CA GLU A 114 -0.64 20.32 13.29
C GLU A 114 0.89 20.36 13.17
N GLN A 115 1.55 19.31 13.67
CA GLN A 115 3.00 19.17 13.55
C GLN A 115 3.35 17.94 12.71
N PRO A 116 4.41 17.99 11.89
CA PRO A 116 4.90 16.81 11.20
C PRO A 116 5.47 15.79 12.19
N LEU A 117 5.64 14.55 11.73
CA LEU A 117 6.34 13.52 12.50
C LEU A 117 7.75 13.96 12.93
N SER A 118 8.08 13.77 14.20
CA SER A 118 9.44 13.98 14.69
C SER A 118 10.39 12.86 14.21
N PRO A 119 11.70 13.12 14.10
CA PRO A 119 12.70 12.07 13.82
C PRO A 119 12.65 10.90 14.83
N GLU A 120 12.36 11.20 16.09
CA GLU A 120 12.21 10.22 17.18
C GLU A 120 11.00 9.32 16.97
N ASP A 121 9.87 9.89 16.55
CA ASP A 121 8.66 9.15 16.21
C ASP A 121 8.91 8.24 15.01
N ILE A 122 9.56 8.76 13.96
CA ILE A 122 9.95 7.96 12.78
C ILE A 122 10.80 6.76 13.20
N LYS A 123 11.80 6.96 14.06
CA LYS A 123 12.66 5.88 14.57
C LYS A 123 11.85 4.84 15.37
N THR A 124 10.93 5.30 16.21
CA THR A 124 10.08 4.44 17.04
C THR A 124 9.12 3.60 16.18
N ILE A 125 8.46 4.23 15.21
CA ILE A 125 7.56 3.56 14.26
C ILE A 125 8.33 2.49 13.47
N LYS A 126 9.54 2.79 12.96
CA LYS A 126 10.37 1.79 12.27
C LYS A 126 10.63 0.56 13.13
N GLY A 127 11.05 0.76 14.38
CA GLY A 127 11.29 -0.34 15.32
C GLY A 127 10.05 -1.21 15.51
N LYS A 128 8.88 -0.59 15.67
CA LYS A 128 7.59 -1.30 15.77
C LYS A 128 7.25 -2.06 14.49
N VAL A 129 7.37 -1.43 13.31
CA VAL A 129 7.06 -2.07 12.02
C VAL A 129 7.90 -3.32 11.81
N LEU A 130 9.22 -3.22 12.07
CA LEU A 130 10.14 -4.36 11.94
C LEU A 130 9.85 -5.45 12.99
N GLY A 131 9.41 -5.09 14.20
CA GLY A 131 9.08 -6.03 15.28
C GLY A 131 7.73 -6.74 15.12
N LEU A 132 6.76 -6.14 14.43
CA LEU A 132 5.42 -6.71 14.24
C LEU A 132 5.41 -7.87 13.22
N ASN A 133 6.43 -7.99 12.39
CA ASN A 133 6.42 -8.97 11.31
C ASN A 133 7.02 -10.32 11.70
N GLN A 134 6.21 -11.37 11.66
CA GLN A 134 6.64 -12.72 12.07
C GLN A 134 6.73 -13.72 10.92
N PHE A 135 5.99 -13.51 9.83
CA PHE A 135 5.88 -14.48 8.74
C PHE A 135 6.91 -14.23 7.63
N GLU A 136 6.94 -13.01 7.10
CA GLU A 136 7.88 -12.59 6.05
C GLU A 136 9.28 -12.36 6.63
N ASP A 137 10.32 -12.79 5.92
CA ASP A 137 11.71 -12.68 6.35
C ASP A 137 12.41 -11.42 5.83
N VAL A 138 11.78 -10.71 4.88
CA VAL A 138 12.23 -9.40 4.41
C VAL A 138 11.08 -8.41 4.57
N VAL A 139 11.38 -7.29 5.24
CA VAL A 139 10.47 -6.17 5.42
C VAL A 139 11.23 -4.91 5.03
N GLN A 140 10.74 -4.20 4.03
CA GLN A 140 11.33 -2.96 3.55
C GLN A 140 10.30 -1.84 3.72
N ILE A 141 10.62 -0.85 4.54
CA ILE A 141 9.79 0.35 4.70
C ILE A 141 10.11 1.28 3.52
N LEU A 142 9.13 1.52 2.64
CA LEU A 142 9.32 2.38 1.48
C LEU A 142 9.11 3.86 1.83
N ALA A 143 8.11 4.15 2.67
CA ALA A 143 7.77 5.50 3.09
C ALA A 143 7.07 5.50 4.46
N ILE A 144 7.28 6.59 5.21
CA ILE A 144 6.52 6.95 6.41
C ILE A 144 6.06 8.39 6.23
N HIS A 145 4.75 8.60 6.24
CA HIS A 145 4.08 9.90 6.14
C HIS A 145 3.17 10.07 7.34
N GLY A 146 2.95 11.31 7.79
CA GLY A 146 2.04 11.54 8.90
C GLY A 146 2.26 12.86 9.61
N ASN A 147 1.59 12.99 10.74
CA ASN A 147 1.65 14.11 11.67
C ASN A 147 1.99 13.59 13.08
N ILE A 148 1.89 14.45 14.08
CA ILE A 148 2.19 14.14 15.49
C ILE A 148 1.34 13.00 16.09
N GLN A 149 0.17 12.72 15.53
CA GLN A 149 -0.78 11.74 16.08
C GLN A 149 -0.99 10.52 15.18
N HIS A 150 -0.88 10.66 13.87
CA HIS A 150 -1.20 9.62 12.89
C HIS A 150 -0.07 9.43 11.89
N ALA A 151 0.17 8.17 11.49
CA ALA A 151 1.14 7.83 10.47
C ALA A 151 0.63 6.77 9.50
N ALA A 152 0.93 6.96 8.22
CA ALA A 152 0.76 6.00 7.14
C ALA A 152 2.13 5.46 6.73
N ILE A 153 2.29 4.14 6.72
CA ILE A 153 3.55 3.46 6.43
C ILE A 153 3.33 2.50 5.26
N LEU A 154 4.04 2.75 4.16
CA LEU A 154 4.08 1.82 3.04
C LEU A 154 5.22 0.82 3.24
N VAL A 155 4.87 -0.45 3.31
CA VAL A 155 5.79 -1.55 3.58
C VAL A 155 5.78 -2.54 2.42
N ASN A 156 6.96 -2.87 1.89
CA ASN A 156 7.16 -3.96 0.96
C ASN A 156 7.63 -5.20 1.72
N LYS A 157 6.85 -6.29 1.69
CA LYS A 157 7.15 -7.50 2.44
C LYS A 157 7.40 -8.68 1.51
N LEU A 158 8.40 -9.49 1.84
CA LEU A 158 8.70 -10.74 1.14
C LEU A 158 8.95 -11.92 2.07
N ARG A 159 8.32 -13.04 1.75
CA ARG A 159 8.74 -14.36 2.20
C ARG A 159 9.63 -14.97 1.13
N THR A 160 10.93 -15.11 1.41
CA THR A 160 11.90 -15.73 0.49
C THR A 160 12.32 -17.13 0.93
N LYS A 161 12.14 -17.43 2.22
CA LYS A 161 12.40 -18.77 2.77
C LYS A 161 11.25 -19.73 2.47
N PRO A 162 11.50 -21.05 2.37
CA PRO A 162 10.46 -22.06 2.21
C PRO A 162 9.31 -21.90 3.21
N PHE A 163 8.11 -22.23 2.78
CA PHE A 163 6.89 -22.20 3.58
C PHE A 163 6.01 -23.41 3.20
N TYR A 164 4.96 -23.66 3.98
CA TYR A 164 4.04 -24.77 3.71
C TYR A 164 3.47 -24.66 2.29
N GLU A 165 3.56 -25.73 1.50
CA GLU A 165 3.16 -25.80 0.08
C GLU A 165 3.93 -24.88 -0.88
N SER A 166 5.11 -24.33 -0.50
CA SER A 166 5.95 -23.59 -1.43
C SER A 166 6.66 -24.51 -2.43
N LYS A 167 6.70 -24.15 -3.71
CA LYS A 167 7.63 -24.74 -4.67
C LYS A 167 9.03 -24.13 -4.52
N PRO A 168 10.10 -24.85 -4.88
CA PRO A 168 11.45 -24.28 -4.89
C PRO A 168 11.51 -22.99 -5.71
N GLY A 169 12.04 -21.93 -5.12
CA GLY A 169 12.18 -20.61 -5.76
C GLY A 169 10.92 -19.76 -5.76
N GLU A 170 9.81 -20.18 -5.15
CA GLU A 170 8.65 -19.31 -4.93
C GLU A 170 8.90 -18.31 -3.80
N VAL A 171 8.36 -17.11 -3.99
CA VAL A 171 8.27 -16.07 -2.96
C VAL A 171 6.82 -15.64 -2.76
N ILE A 172 6.51 -15.17 -1.56
CA ILE A 172 5.27 -14.42 -1.31
C ILE A 172 5.64 -12.94 -1.28
N TRP A 173 5.07 -12.16 -2.20
CA TRP A 173 5.23 -10.71 -2.25
C TRP A 173 3.95 -10.03 -1.79
N ARG A 174 4.10 -9.13 -0.80
CA ARG A 174 2.96 -8.47 -0.12
C ARG A 174 3.29 -7.02 0.28
N PRO A 175 3.19 -6.07 -0.65
CA PRO A 175 3.17 -4.66 -0.31
C PRO A 175 1.86 -4.32 0.42
N GLU A 176 1.98 -3.58 1.52
CA GLU A 176 0.90 -3.20 2.41
C GLU A 176 1.03 -1.74 2.83
N LEU A 177 -0.11 -1.10 3.07
CA LEU A 177 -0.18 0.19 3.75
C LEU A 177 -0.67 -0.03 5.18
N TRP A 178 0.08 0.45 6.16
CA TRP A 178 -0.23 0.32 7.59
C TRP A 178 -0.52 1.71 8.17
N HIS A 179 -1.54 1.80 9.02
CA HIS A 179 -1.82 3.01 9.79
C HIS A 179 -1.42 2.83 11.25
N PHE A 180 -0.84 3.88 11.82
CA PHE A 180 -0.50 3.99 13.22
C PHE A 180 -1.12 5.26 13.80
N GLU A 181 -1.40 5.21 15.09
CA GLU A 181 -1.89 6.32 15.87
C GLU A 181 -1.10 6.43 17.18
N ARG A 182 -1.12 7.63 17.76
CA ARG A 182 -0.49 7.96 19.03
C ARG A 182 -1.56 8.59 19.94
N PRO A 183 -2.39 7.78 20.63
CA PRO A 183 -3.45 8.29 21.51
C PRO A 183 -2.90 8.96 22.78
N GLU A 184 -1.67 8.62 23.18
CA GLU A 184 -0.94 9.24 24.28
C GLU A 184 0.55 9.42 23.86
N ASP A 185 1.50 8.78 24.54
CA ASP A 185 2.93 8.87 24.22
C ASP A 185 3.49 7.62 23.52
N THR A 186 2.61 6.73 23.06
CA THR A 186 3.02 5.50 22.39
C THR A 186 2.35 5.32 21.06
N TRP A 187 3.16 5.13 20.02
CA TRP A 187 2.69 4.70 18.70
C TRP A 187 2.11 3.28 18.77
N VAL A 188 0.86 3.13 18.37
CA VAL A 188 0.18 1.85 18.23
C VAL A 188 -0.32 1.70 16.80
N LYS A 189 -0.35 0.46 16.32
CA LYS A 189 -0.92 0.16 15.01
C LYS A 189 -2.45 0.19 15.14
N VAL A 190 -3.14 0.91 14.25
CA VAL A 190 -4.61 1.02 14.26
C VAL A 190 -5.21 -0.38 14.15
N GLN A 191 -6.09 -0.73 15.09
CA GLN A 191 -6.65 -2.09 15.17
C GLN A 191 -7.87 -2.28 14.25
N ASP A 192 -8.67 -1.23 14.05
CA ASP A 192 -9.88 -1.28 13.22
C ASP A 192 -9.55 -1.32 11.72
N GLU A 193 -8.39 -0.76 11.33
CA GLU A 193 -7.84 -0.84 9.99
C GLU A 193 -6.41 -1.42 10.05
N LEU A 194 -6.32 -2.74 10.27
CA LEU A 194 -5.03 -3.40 10.45
C LEU A 194 -4.06 -3.14 9.30
N PHE A 195 -4.52 -3.13 8.05
CA PHE A 195 -3.71 -2.80 6.88
C PHE A 195 -4.56 -2.81 5.61
N VAL A 196 -4.12 -2.07 4.60
CA VAL A 196 -4.57 -2.24 3.21
C VAL A 196 -3.57 -3.13 2.49
N ILE A 197 -4.02 -4.30 2.00
CA ILE A 197 -3.21 -5.17 1.13
C ILE A 197 -3.27 -4.62 -0.29
N LEU A 198 -2.14 -4.17 -0.82
CA LEU A 198 -2.06 -3.71 -2.22
C LEU A 198 -1.93 -4.91 -3.18
N TYR A 199 -1.07 -5.86 -2.83
CA TYR A 199 -0.91 -7.12 -3.54
C TYR A 199 -0.71 -8.27 -2.57
N ARG A 200 -1.14 -9.46 -2.98
CA ARG A 200 -0.79 -10.73 -2.31
C ARG A 200 -0.56 -11.80 -3.37
N GLU A 201 0.68 -11.94 -3.78
CA GLU A 201 1.04 -12.82 -4.88
C GLU A 201 2.00 -13.93 -4.42
N ARG A 202 1.78 -15.14 -4.94
CA ARG A 202 2.76 -16.24 -4.92
C ARG A 202 3.38 -16.30 -6.31
N ILE A 203 4.67 -16.00 -6.41
CA ILE A 203 5.37 -15.87 -7.70
C ILE A 203 6.76 -16.49 -7.63
N GLY A 204 7.30 -16.85 -8.79
CA GLY A 204 8.71 -17.24 -8.88
C GLY A 204 9.63 -16.07 -8.54
N LYS A 205 10.74 -16.35 -7.86
CA LYS A 205 11.76 -15.34 -7.51
C LYS A 205 12.26 -14.57 -8.76
N SER A 206 12.44 -15.27 -9.88
CA SER A 206 12.84 -14.67 -11.15
C SER A 206 11.81 -13.68 -11.70
N ASP A 207 10.54 -13.88 -11.42
CA ASP A 207 9.47 -12.99 -11.87
C ASP A 207 9.30 -11.81 -10.92
N TYR A 208 9.49 -12.03 -9.62
CA TYR A 208 9.62 -10.95 -8.65
C TYR A 208 10.78 -10.01 -9.01
N ASP A 209 11.95 -10.56 -9.36
CA ASP A 209 13.14 -9.76 -9.72
C ASP A 209 12.95 -8.92 -10.98
N LYS A 210 11.96 -9.24 -11.82
CA LYS A 210 11.59 -8.46 -13.00
C LYS A 210 10.49 -7.43 -12.71
N LYS A 211 9.82 -7.49 -11.55
CA LYS A 211 8.77 -6.53 -11.21
C LYS A 211 9.36 -5.13 -11.17
N SER A 212 8.62 -4.19 -11.73
CA SER A 212 8.96 -2.77 -11.71
C SER A 212 7.71 -2.01 -11.30
N VAL A 213 7.55 -1.75 -10.00
CA VAL A 213 6.37 -1.06 -9.44
C VAL A 213 6.84 0.17 -8.69
N THR A 214 6.31 1.33 -9.05
CA THR A 214 6.54 2.59 -8.35
C THR A 214 5.22 3.06 -7.76
N PHE A 215 5.16 3.17 -6.44
CA PHE A 215 4.02 3.75 -5.74
C PHE A 215 4.12 5.27 -5.69
N ASP A 216 3.01 5.96 -5.90
CA ASP A 216 2.92 7.42 -5.94
C ASP A 216 1.71 7.92 -5.12
N PRO A 217 1.90 8.76 -4.10
CA PRO A 217 0.80 9.31 -3.32
C PRO A 217 -0.09 10.28 -4.11
N VAL A 218 0.42 10.94 -5.16
CA VAL A 218 -0.37 11.89 -5.98
C VAL A 218 -1.47 11.16 -6.75
N LEU A 219 -1.26 9.88 -7.06
CA LEU A 219 -2.21 9.04 -7.77
C LEU A 219 -3.15 8.26 -6.83
N GLY A 220 -2.99 8.39 -5.51
CA GLY A 220 -3.69 7.58 -4.52
C GLY A 220 -4.76 8.34 -3.73
N GLY A 221 -5.81 7.64 -3.32
CA GLY A 221 -6.87 8.19 -2.46
C GLY A 221 -7.56 9.42 -3.05
N ILE A 222 -7.80 9.41 -4.36
CA ILE A 222 -8.51 10.47 -5.08
C ILE A 222 -10.00 10.25 -4.85
N GLN A 223 -10.63 11.16 -4.13
CA GLN A 223 -12.05 11.09 -3.82
C GLN A 223 -12.77 12.21 -4.57
N LEU A 224 -13.74 11.84 -5.40
CA LEU A 224 -14.56 12.77 -6.16
C LEU A 224 -15.81 13.08 -5.35
N THR A 225 -16.23 14.35 -5.32
CA THR A 225 -17.49 14.76 -4.66
C THR A 225 -18.43 15.38 -5.67
N ALA A 226 -19.66 15.70 -5.27
CA ALA A 226 -20.58 16.42 -6.16
C ALA A 226 -20.01 17.82 -6.52
N GLU A 227 -19.38 18.48 -5.55
CA GLU A 227 -18.76 19.80 -5.70
C GLU A 227 -17.46 19.75 -6.52
N SER A 228 -16.73 18.64 -6.43
CA SER A 228 -15.46 18.41 -7.14
C SER A 228 -15.50 17.08 -7.91
N SER A 229 -16.45 16.96 -8.83
CA SER A 229 -16.65 15.75 -9.64
C SER A 229 -15.59 15.57 -10.72
N LYS A 230 -14.74 16.56 -10.97
CA LYS A 230 -13.65 16.51 -11.94
C LYS A 230 -12.34 16.85 -11.26
N VAL A 231 -11.37 15.94 -11.35
CA VAL A 231 -10.01 16.15 -10.83
C VAL A 231 -9.02 16.05 -11.97
N ASP A 232 -8.13 17.03 -12.07
CA ASP A 232 -6.97 17.00 -12.95
C ASP A 232 -5.72 16.73 -12.10
N LEU A 233 -5.02 15.64 -12.40
CA LEU A 233 -3.79 15.22 -11.72
C LEU A 233 -2.55 15.94 -12.28
N GLY A 234 -2.72 16.77 -13.30
CA GLY A 234 -1.64 17.52 -13.93
C GLY A 234 -0.66 16.62 -14.68
N ALA A 235 0.62 16.99 -14.66
CA ALA A 235 1.68 16.30 -15.38
C ALA A 235 2.22 15.11 -14.59
N ILE A 236 2.12 13.91 -15.17
CA ILE A 236 2.53 12.65 -14.57
C ILE A 236 3.78 12.13 -15.28
N GLY A 237 4.88 12.02 -14.54
CA GLY A 237 6.13 11.43 -15.01
C GLY A 237 6.06 9.90 -15.16
N GLN A 238 7.08 9.32 -15.80
CA GLN A 238 7.25 7.86 -15.91
C GLN A 238 7.69 7.23 -14.55
N PRO A 239 7.49 5.91 -14.34
CA PRO A 239 7.99 5.22 -13.16
C PRO A 239 9.52 5.05 -13.17
N GLU A 240 10.08 4.51 -12.08
CA GLU A 240 11.50 4.13 -12.02
C GLU A 240 11.83 3.13 -13.13
N ALA A 241 12.86 3.46 -13.92
CA ALA A 241 13.20 2.74 -15.15
C ALA A 241 13.94 1.40 -14.92
N LYS A 242 14.03 0.95 -13.67
CA LYS A 242 14.74 -0.27 -13.27
C LYS A 242 13.81 -1.22 -12.51
N PRO A 243 14.04 -2.54 -12.58
CA PRO A 243 13.32 -3.49 -11.74
C PRO A 243 13.46 -3.18 -10.25
N GLY A 244 12.39 -3.40 -9.52
CA GLY A 244 12.26 -3.18 -8.08
C GLY A 244 10.88 -2.65 -7.69
N VAL A 245 10.72 -2.46 -6.39
CA VAL A 245 9.54 -1.84 -5.79
C VAL A 245 9.98 -0.52 -5.17
N TYR A 246 9.36 0.58 -5.61
CA TYR A 246 9.78 1.94 -5.32
C TYR A 246 8.63 2.78 -4.79
N TYR A 247 8.97 3.91 -4.19
CA TYR A 247 8.04 4.96 -3.82
C TYR A 247 8.56 6.29 -4.35
N ARG A 248 7.73 7.02 -5.10
CA ARG A 248 8.02 8.37 -5.59
C ARG A 248 7.10 9.34 -4.88
N GLY A 249 7.60 10.02 -3.86
CA GLY A 249 6.81 10.96 -3.08
C GLY A 249 7.71 11.71 -2.12
N VAL A 250 7.27 12.89 -1.71
CA VAL A 250 7.99 13.70 -0.72
C VAL A 250 7.74 13.07 0.65
N GLY A 251 8.68 12.25 1.10
CA GLY A 251 8.72 11.66 2.43
C GLY A 251 10.16 11.34 2.78
N THR A 252 10.42 10.90 4.01
CA THR A 252 11.75 10.42 4.37
C THR A 252 12.05 9.19 3.51
N ARG A 253 12.76 9.36 2.38
CA ARG A 253 13.21 8.26 1.52
C ARG A 253 14.23 7.47 2.32
N LEU A 254 13.84 6.27 2.74
CA LEU A 254 14.70 5.41 3.53
C LEU A 254 15.48 4.51 2.59
N ASP A 255 16.65 4.98 2.19
CA ASP A 255 17.61 4.10 1.55
C ASP A 255 18.11 3.09 2.58
N ARG A 256 17.77 1.81 2.36
CA ARG A 256 18.48 0.57 2.71
C ARG A 256 17.52 -0.51 3.25
N THR A 257 17.60 -1.69 2.65
CA THR A 257 16.99 -2.93 3.16
C THR A 257 17.66 -3.28 4.48
N GLU A 258 17.04 -2.93 5.61
CA GLU A 258 17.45 -3.48 6.89
C GLU A 258 16.95 -4.92 6.96
N LYS A 259 17.89 -5.88 7.03
CA LYS A 259 17.52 -7.24 7.43
C LYS A 259 16.92 -7.14 8.83
N PRO A 260 15.78 -7.78 9.13
CA PRO A 260 15.22 -7.78 10.47
C PRO A 260 16.33 -8.23 11.44
N GLY A 261 16.75 -7.32 12.29
CA GLY A 261 17.78 -7.57 13.29
C GLY A 261 17.37 -8.73 14.17
N LYS A 262 18.36 -9.46 14.69
CA LYS A 262 18.17 -10.45 15.75
C LYS A 262 17.30 -9.79 16.83
N ARG A 263 16.19 -10.45 17.21
CA ARG A 263 15.19 -9.92 18.15
C ARG A 263 15.92 -9.22 19.32
N PRO A 264 15.53 -8.00 19.72
CA PRO A 264 15.84 -7.58 21.09
C PRO A 264 15.27 -8.65 22.02
N ASP A 265 16.05 -9.05 23.02
CA ASP A 265 15.66 -10.09 23.95
C ASP A 265 14.26 -9.81 24.50
N ALA A 266 13.44 -10.85 24.64
CA ALA A 266 12.02 -10.77 25.02
C ALA A 266 11.78 -10.12 26.41
N ALA A 267 12.82 -9.61 27.06
CA ALA A 267 12.76 -8.86 28.31
C ALA A 267 12.24 -7.41 28.13
N ASP A 268 12.33 -6.81 26.93
CA ASP A 268 11.92 -5.40 26.72
C ASP A 268 10.48 -5.22 26.21
N LEU A 269 9.73 -6.31 26.02
CA LEU A 269 8.30 -6.27 25.68
C LEU A 269 7.47 -6.90 26.80
N CYS A 270 7.74 -6.53 28.04
CA CYS A 270 6.75 -6.71 29.11
C CYS A 270 5.66 -5.65 28.95
N TYR A 271 4.62 -6.02 28.20
CA TYR A 271 3.28 -5.45 28.34
C TYR A 271 2.97 -5.29 29.84
N SER A 272 2.78 -4.04 30.27
CA SER A 272 2.24 -3.71 31.58
C SER A 272 0.79 -4.21 31.64
N ARG A 273 0.63 -5.47 32.05
CA ARG A 273 -0.64 -5.99 32.53
C ARG A 273 -0.95 -5.22 33.81
N ILE A 274 -1.82 -4.23 33.71
CA ILE A 274 -2.47 -3.60 34.86
C ILE A 274 -3.12 -4.75 35.64
N ARG A 275 -2.54 -5.09 36.81
CA ARG A 275 -3.24 -5.88 37.82
C ARG A 275 -3.80 -4.90 38.84
N PRO A 276 -5.08 -5.00 39.21
CA PRO A 276 -5.61 -4.22 40.31
C PRO A 276 -4.90 -4.63 41.61
N HIS A 277 -4.62 -3.62 42.44
CA HIS A 277 -4.05 -3.76 43.77
C HIS A 277 -4.83 -4.77 44.62
N GLY A 278 -4.12 -5.68 45.27
CA GLY A 278 -4.67 -6.40 46.42
C GLY A 278 -4.10 -7.79 46.62
N VAL A 279 -3.48 -7.98 47.78
CA VAL A 279 -3.19 -9.26 48.46
C VAL A 279 -1.92 -9.98 47.99
N GLY A 280 -0.94 -9.99 48.91
CA GLY A 280 0.38 -10.55 48.70
C GLY A 280 0.42 -12.07 48.73
N THR A 281 1.34 -12.61 47.94
CA THR A 281 1.93 -13.94 48.18
C THR A 281 3.32 -13.98 47.56
N ARG A 282 4.28 -14.49 48.34
CA ARG A 282 5.69 -14.70 48.01
C ARG A 282 5.83 -15.54 46.72
N ASN A 283 6.65 -15.08 45.77
CA ASN A 283 7.14 -15.94 44.69
C ASN A 283 8.67 -15.96 44.66
N ARG A 284 9.20 -17.18 44.84
CA ARG A 284 10.60 -17.57 44.71
C ARG A 284 11.07 -17.31 43.28
N CYS A 285 12.18 -16.59 43.11
CA CYS A 285 12.98 -16.64 41.90
C CYS A 285 13.58 -18.05 41.77
N ILE A 286 13.27 -18.74 40.68
CA ILE A 286 14.01 -19.92 40.24
C ILE A 286 15.19 -19.39 39.42
N GLU A 287 16.39 -19.44 40.00
CA GLU A 287 17.64 -19.31 39.26
C GLU A 287 17.83 -20.54 38.37
N SER A 288 17.67 -20.40 37.05
CA SER A 288 18.18 -21.38 36.11
C SER A 288 19.60 -20.99 35.70
N ARG A 289 20.59 -21.57 36.40
CA ARG A 289 21.99 -21.62 35.99
C ARG A 289 22.11 -22.34 34.64
N ALA A 290 22.42 -21.62 33.57
CA ALA A 290 22.95 -22.21 32.36
C ALA A 290 24.43 -22.56 32.57
N ARG A 291 24.73 -23.84 32.81
CA ARG A 291 26.10 -24.36 32.81
C ARG A 291 26.58 -24.50 31.37
N SER A 292 27.64 -23.75 31.07
CA SER A 292 28.60 -24.05 30.01
C SER A 292 29.17 -25.47 30.19
N ARG A 293 29.13 -26.28 29.14
CA ARG A 293 30.03 -27.42 28.96
C ARG A 293 30.64 -27.33 27.57
N PHE A 294 31.89 -26.85 27.56
CA PHE A 294 32.91 -27.31 26.63
C PHE A 294 33.07 -28.83 26.78
N VAL A 295 33.14 -29.55 25.67
CA VAL A 295 33.81 -30.84 25.59
C VAL A 295 34.78 -30.73 24.42
N THR A 296 36.06 -30.84 24.73
CA THR A 296 37.15 -31.06 23.78
C THR A 296 37.38 -32.57 23.60
N ASP A 297 38.01 -32.87 22.47
CA ASP A 297 38.92 -33.98 22.18
C ASP A 297 38.40 -35.32 21.59
N THR A 298 38.72 -35.47 20.30
CA THR A 298 39.62 -36.48 19.68
C THR A 298 39.49 -37.95 20.05
N VAL A 299 39.16 -38.78 19.04
CA VAL A 299 40.04 -39.80 18.42
C VAL A 299 39.77 -39.81 16.92
#